data_AF-A0AAD3SKF8-F1
#
_entry.id   AF-A0AAD3SKF8-F1
#
_cell.length_a   1.000
_cell.length_b   1.000
_cell.length_c   1.000
_cell.angle_alpha   90.00
_cell.angle_beta   90.00
_cell.angle_gamma   90.00
#
_symmetry.space_group_name_H-M   'P 1'
#
loop_
_entity.id
_entity.type
_entity.pdbx_description
1 polymer ?
#
loop_
_entity_poly.entity_id
_entity_poly.type
_entity_poly.pdbx_seq_one_letter_code
_entity_poly.pdbx_strand_id
1 'polypeptide(L)'
;MGLQFKLLLRAAVNQKLFKGFTPSIAVREGQLEIIGVLLKVRASQHTCGEALLEARCHTRARCVEWLKNSDLIWPHVLVYALVTACYGGFKDMGDVFLSIIVCSFSQWLLPSEGGHLECEGIEKTWRIKQDSIAREVDILSSRNQYDIVLPELGPYVLDFTSSGHYMAVAGRKGHLAVVDMINMNLIKELQVRETVRDVVFLHNEMFFAAAQKK
;
A
#
# COMPACT_ATOMS: atom_id res chain seq x y z
N MET A 1 -38.04 -22.28 -11.17
CA MET A 1 -36.76 -22.19 -11.93
C MET A 1 -36.95 -21.17 -13.04
N GLY A 2 -36.25 -20.03 -13.07
CA GLY A 2 -36.46 -19.10 -14.18
C GLY A 2 -35.84 -17.71 -14.14
N LEU A 3 -34.96 -17.36 -13.18
CA LEU A 3 -34.35 -16.02 -13.12
C LEU A 3 -32.83 -16.01 -12.87
N GLN A 4 -32.19 -17.17 -12.79
CA GLN A 4 -30.80 -17.27 -12.32
C GLN A 4 -29.69 -17.12 -13.37
N PHE A 5 -29.98 -16.95 -14.67
CA PHE A 5 -28.90 -17.07 -15.67
C PHE A 5 -28.83 -16.02 -16.80
N LYS A 6 -29.54 -14.89 -16.70
CA LYS A 6 -29.57 -13.89 -17.80
C LYS A 6 -28.95 -12.53 -17.48
N LEU A 7 -28.14 -12.40 -16.43
CA LEU A 7 -27.58 -11.12 -15.97
C LEU A 7 -26.04 -10.99 -16.11
N LEU A 8 -25.39 -11.85 -16.89
CA LEU A 8 -23.95 -11.79 -17.17
C LEU A 8 -23.61 -11.09 -18.49
N LEU A 9 -24.20 -9.92 -18.72
CA LEU A 9 -23.76 -9.02 -19.80
C LEU A 9 -23.49 -7.65 -19.19
N ARG A 10 -22.27 -7.13 -19.39
CA ARG A 10 -21.76 -5.81 -18.95
C ARG A 10 -22.77 -4.65 -19.11
N ALA A 11 -23.70 -4.76 -20.07
CA ALA A 11 -24.73 -3.77 -20.34
C ALA A 11 -25.79 -3.62 -19.23
N ALA A 12 -26.10 -4.69 -18.49
CA ALA A 12 -27.22 -4.68 -17.53
C ALA A 12 -26.87 -3.94 -16.22
N VAL A 13 -25.59 -3.92 -15.82
CA VAL A 13 -25.13 -3.31 -14.55
C VAL A 13 -25.44 -1.80 -14.49
N ASN A 14 -25.40 -1.13 -15.64
CA ASN A 14 -25.59 0.31 -15.78
C ASN A 14 -26.99 0.71 -16.30
N GLN A 15 -27.91 -0.26 -16.45
CA GLN A 15 -29.26 0.03 -16.91
C GLN A 15 -30.16 0.37 -15.71
N LYS A 16 -30.83 1.53 -15.76
CA LYS A 16 -31.75 1.96 -14.70
C LYS A 16 -33.07 1.19 -14.83
N LEU A 17 -33.37 0.32 -13.87
CA LEU A 17 -34.66 -0.37 -13.78
C LEU A 17 -35.64 0.47 -12.97
N PHE A 18 -36.94 0.15 -13.02
CA PHE A 18 -38.03 0.90 -12.36
C PHE A 18 -37.82 1.11 -10.85
N LYS A 19 -37.03 0.24 -10.20
CA LYS A 19 -36.70 0.30 -8.77
C LYS A 19 -35.28 0.78 -8.45
N GLY A 20 -34.51 1.22 -9.46
CA GLY A 20 -33.11 1.61 -9.32
C GLY A 20 -32.17 0.75 -10.18
N PHE A 21 -30.86 0.92 -10.02
CA PHE A 21 -29.88 0.09 -10.71
C PHE A 21 -29.80 -1.32 -10.09
N THR A 22 -29.34 -2.29 -10.88
CA THR A 22 -29.08 -3.68 -10.44
C THR A 22 -28.31 -3.80 -9.12
N PRO A 23 -27.19 -3.08 -8.88
CA PRO A 23 -26.51 -3.12 -7.58
C PRO A 23 -27.37 -2.58 -6.43
N SER A 24 -28.14 -1.51 -6.63
CA SER A 24 -29.03 -0.96 -5.61
C SER A 24 -30.12 -1.95 -5.19
N ILE A 25 -30.66 -2.71 -6.14
CA ILE A 25 -31.66 -3.76 -5.89
C ILE A 25 -31.03 -4.92 -5.11
N ALA A 26 -29.83 -5.36 -5.50
CA ALA A 26 -29.10 -6.42 -4.80
C ALA A 26 -28.76 -6.02 -3.35
N VAL A 27 -28.47 -4.74 -3.11
CA VAL A 27 -28.27 -4.17 -1.77
C VAL A 27 -29.55 -4.20 -0.93
N ARG A 28 -30.71 -3.85 -1.51
CA ARG A 28 -32.02 -3.93 -0.83
C ARG A 28 -32.39 -5.35 -0.43
N GLU A 29 -32.20 -6.30 -1.33
CA GLU A 29 -32.51 -7.73 -1.09
C GLU A 29 -31.43 -8.43 -0.26
N GLY A 30 -30.25 -7.82 -0.16
CA GLY A 30 -29.23 -8.24 0.78
C GLY A 30 -28.33 -9.39 0.33
N GLN A 31 -28.20 -9.58 -0.98
CA GLN A 31 -27.43 -10.66 -1.58
C GLN A 31 -25.97 -10.24 -1.76
N LEU A 32 -25.16 -10.49 -0.73
CA LEU A 32 -23.74 -10.07 -0.67
C LEU A 32 -22.87 -10.67 -1.78
N GLU A 33 -23.14 -11.92 -2.19
CA GLU A 33 -22.37 -12.62 -3.23
C GLU A 33 -22.53 -11.98 -4.61
N ILE A 34 -23.74 -11.50 -4.91
CA ILE A 34 -24.05 -10.87 -6.21
C ILE A 34 -23.41 -9.48 -6.29
N ILE A 35 -23.32 -8.76 -5.17
CA ILE A 35 -22.66 -7.45 -5.10
C ILE A 35 -21.15 -7.59 -5.40
N GLY A 36 -20.49 -8.60 -4.83
CA GLY A 36 -19.07 -8.87 -5.10
C GLY A 36 -18.78 -9.20 -6.57
N VAL A 37 -19.70 -9.91 -7.25
CA VAL A 37 -19.60 -10.19 -8.68
C VAL A 37 -19.87 -8.94 -9.53
N LEU A 38 -20.86 -8.13 -9.16
CA LEU A 38 -21.22 -6.90 -9.89
C LEU A 38 -20.11 -5.84 -9.86
N LEU A 39 -19.40 -5.70 -8.72
CA LEU A 39 -18.28 -4.76 -8.59
C LEU A 39 -17.07 -5.19 -9.44
N LYS A 40 -16.78 -6.50 -9.52
CA LYS A 40 -15.73 -7.04 -10.39
C LYS A 40 -15.98 -6.78 -11.88
N VAL A 41 -17.23 -6.59 -12.29
CA VAL A 41 -17.62 -6.28 -13.68
C VAL A 41 -17.46 -4.78 -14.03
N ARG A 42 -16.95 -3.94 -13.11
CA ARG A 42 -16.81 -2.47 -13.25
C ARG A 42 -18.17 -1.81 -13.49
N ALA A 43 -18.99 -1.78 -12.44
CA ALA A 43 -20.17 -0.92 -12.37
C ALA A 43 -19.78 0.56 -12.51
N SER A 44 -20.60 1.38 -13.17
CA SER A 44 -20.34 2.82 -13.34
C SER A 44 -20.40 3.57 -12.00
N GLN A 45 -19.67 4.69 -11.92
CA GLN A 45 -19.57 5.53 -10.72
C GLN A 45 -20.94 5.93 -10.14
N HIS A 46 -21.91 6.25 -11.01
CA HIS A 46 -23.27 6.59 -10.60
C HIS A 46 -24.04 5.43 -9.98
N THR A 47 -23.88 4.21 -10.51
CA THR A 47 -24.55 3.02 -9.96
C THR A 47 -24.02 2.62 -8.59
N CYS A 48 -22.73 2.88 -8.33
CA CYS A 48 -22.10 2.63 -7.03
C CYS A 48 -22.59 3.65 -5.97
N GLY A 49 -22.71 4.93 -6.35
CA GLY A 49 -23.22 5.99 -5.46
C GLY A 49 -24.66 5.75 -5.00
N GLU A 50 -25.56 5.37 -5.90
CA GLU A 50 -26.95 5.04 -5.51
C GLU A 50 -27.04 3.77 -4.65
N ALA A 51 -26.23 2.75 -4.94
CA ALA A 51 -26.17 1.53 -4.12
C ALA A 51 -25.63 1.80 -2.70
N LEU A 52 -24.68 2.74 -2.57
CA LEU A 52 -24.16 3.24 -1.29
C LEU A 52 -25.23 3.92 -0.45
N LEU A 53 -26.01 4.81 -1.07
CA LEU A 53 -27.10 5.50 -0.41
C LEU A 53 -28.22 4.55 0.01
N GLU A 54 -28.43 3.45 -0.72
CA GLU A 54 -29.42 2.44 -0.38
C GLU A 54 -28.93 1.48 0.72
N ALA A 55 -27.63 1.15 0.74
CA ALA A 55 -27.02 0.32 1.80
C ALA A 55 -27.15 0.97 3.18
N ARG A 56 -27.16 2.32 3.22
CA ARG A 56 -27.42 3.15 4.41
C ARG A 56 -28.76 2.81 5.06
N CYS A 57 -29.83 2.68 4.28
CA CYS A 57 -31.18 2.43 4.78
C CYS A 57 -31.34 1.04 5.41
N HIS A 58 -30.42 0.10 5.13
CA HIS A 58 -30.48 -1.29 5.58
C HIS A 58 -29.40 -1.68 6.60
N THR A 59 -28.64 -0.73 7.15
CA THR A 59 -27.67 -0.93 8.25
C THR A 59 -26.69 -2.09 8.07
N ARG A 60 -26.18 -2.29 6.83
CA ARG A 60 -25.22 -3.37 6.54
C ARG A 60 -23.78 -2.84 6.51
N ALA A 61 -23.10 -2.87 7.66
CA ALA A 61 -21.68 -2.52 7.77
C ALA A 61 -20.77 -3.31 6.81
N ARG A 62 -21.11 -4.58 6.56
CA ARG A 62 -20.36 -5.43 5.62
C ARG A 62 -20.34 -4.87 4.20
N CYS A 63 -21.44 -4.27 3.72
CA CYS A 63 -21.49 -3.64 2.38
C CYS A 63 -20.49 -2.49 2.23
N VAL A 64 -20.16 -1.81 3.33
CA VAL A 64 -19.23 -0.67 3.35
C VAL A 64 -17.78 -1.15 3.32
N GLU A 65 -17.45 -2.30 3.91
CA GLU A 65 -16.14 -2.95 3.75
C GLU A 65 -15.86 -3.36 2.30
N TRP A 66 -16.86 -3.83 1.55
CA TRP A 66 -16.70 -4.13 0.11
C TRP A 66 -16.31 -2.91 -0.71
N LEU A 67 -16.79 -1.73 -0.28
CA LEU A 67 -16.55 -0.47 -0.96
C LEU A 67 -15.17 0.10 -0.63
N LYS A 68 -14.65 -0.11 0.59
CA LYS A 68 -13.25 0.19 0.93
C LYS A 68 -12.25 -0.45 -0.04
N ASN A 69 -12.56 -1.65 -0.53
CA ASN A 69 -11.72 -2.39 -1.49
C ASN A 69 -11.98 -2.02 -2.96
N SER A 70 -12.89 -1.09 -3.22
CA SER A 70 -13.25 -0.64 -4.56
C SER A 70 -12.69 0.77 -4.76
N ASP A 71 -11.75 0.96 -5.68
CA ASP A 71 -11.06 2.25 -5.98
C ASP A 71 -11.97 3.37 -6.52
N LEU A 72 -13.30 3.26 -6.36
CA LEU A 72 -14.30 4.00 -7.12
C LEU A 72 -15.12 4.99 -6.29
N ILE A 73 -14.74 5.28 -5.05
CA ILE A 73 -15.54 6.18 -4.22
C ILE A 73 -15.00 7.60 -4.25
N TRP A 74 -15.82 8.53 -4.76
CA TRP A 74 -15.53 9.95 -4.68
C TRP A 74 -15.76 10.49 -3.27
N PRO A 75 -14.88 11.37 -2.76
CA PRO A 75 -15.06 12.04 -1.47
C PRO A 75 -16.42 12.72 -1.32
N HIS A 76 -16.99 13.31 -2.39
CA HIS A 76 -18.28 14.02 -2.31
C HIS A 76 -19.47 13.09 -2.02
N VAL A 77 -19.52 11.89 -2.60
CA VAL A 77 -20.60 10.91 -2.36
C VAL A 77 -20.48 10.34 -0.94
N LEU A 78 -19.26 10.11 -0.47
CA LEU A 78 -18.98 9.68 0.90
C LEU A 78 -19.36 10.74 1.93
N VAL A 79 -19.02 12.00 1.67
CA VAL A 79 -19.38 13.12 2.56
C VAL A 79 -20.90 13.25 2.64
N TYR A 80 -21.61 13.15 1.52
CA TYR A 80 -23.08 13.18 1.52
C TYR A 80 -23.68 11.97 2.28
N ALA A 81 -23.14 10.77 2.07
CA ALA A 81 -23.56 9.56 2.80
C ALA A 81 -23.27 9.64 4.31
N LEU A 82 -22.13 10.21 4.71
CA LEU A 82 -21.75 10.45 6.10
C LEU A 82 -22.70 11.47 6.75
N VAL A 83 -22.88 12.63 6.13
CA VAL A 83 -23.74 13.71 6.65
C VAL A 83 -25.14 13.15 6.90
N THR A 84 -25.68 12.43 5.93
CA THR A 84 -27.01 11.81 6.07
C THR A 84 -27.01 10.67 7.11
N ALA A 85 -25.98 9.84 7.23
CA ALA A 85 -25.87 8.83 8.29
C ALA A 85 -25.83 9.45 9.71
N CYS A 86 -25.10 10.56 9.88
CA CYS A 86 -25.02 11.31 11.14
C CYS A 86 -26.38 11.88 11.57
N TYR A 87 -27.18 12.40 10.62
CA TYR A 87 -28.55 12.85 10.90
C TYR A 87 -29.52 11.68 11.24
N GLY A 88 -29.16 10.44 10.92
CA GLY A 88 -29.99 9.25 11.17
C GLY A 88 -29.72 8.54 12.51
N GLY A 89 -28.75 8.99 13.31
CA GLY A 89 -28.44 8.40 14.63
C GLY A 89 -27.65 7.09 14.61
N PHE A 90 -27.10 6.69 13.46
CA PHE A 90 -26.32 5.45 13.31
C PHE A 90 -24.83 5.69 13.60
N LYS A 91 -24.43 5.58 14.87
CA LYS A 91 -23.04 5.85 15.31
C LYS A 91 -22.01 4.92 14.65
N ASP A 92 -22.30 3.63 14.53
CA ASP A 92 -21.36 2.63 14.00
C ASP A 92 -21.02 2.84 12.51
N MET A 93 -21.93 3.46 11.75
CA MET A 93 -21.68 3.83 10.35
C MET A 93 -20.79 5.06 10.23
N GLY A 94 -20.87 6.00 11.18
CA GLY A 94 -20.10 7.25 11.17
C GLY A 94 -18.60 7.01 11.19
N ASP A 95 -18.13 6.13 12.07
CA ASP A 95 -16.71 5.79 12.20
C ASP A 95 -16.16 5.08 10.96
N VAL A 96 -16.95 4.20 10.35
CA VAL A 96 -16.57 3.50 9.12
C VAL A 96 -16.47 4.47 7.95
N PHE A 97 -17.45 5.37 7.78
CA PHE A 97 -17.40 6.39 6.74
C PHE A 97 -16.26 7.39 6.95
N LEU A 98 -16.02 7.81 8.20
CA LEU A 98 -14.89 8.70 8.52
C LEU A 98 -13.55 8.03 8.20
N SER A 99 -13.38 6.77 8.58
CA SER A 99 -12.18 5.99 8.27
C SER A 99 -11.96 5.87 6.74
N ILE A 100 -13.02 5.62 5.98
CA ILE A 100 -12.95 5.53 4.52
C ILE A 100 -12.62 6.87 3.87
N ILE A 101 -13.22 7.97 4.34
CA ILE A 101 -12.94 9.31 3.83
C ILE A 101 -11.48 9.67 4.07
N VAL A 102 -10.99 9.46 5.30
CA VAL A 102 -9.59 9.73 5.63
C VAL A 102 -8.66 8.90 4.76
N CYS A 103 -8.90 7.60 4.63
CA CYS A 103 -8.04 6.70 3.86
C CYS A 103 -8.03 7.06 2.36
N SER A 104 -9.19 7.33 1.76
CA SER A 104 -9.31 7.70 0.35
C SER A 104 -8.64 9.04 0.07
N PHE A 105 -8.84 10.03 0.95
CA PHE A 105 -8.23 11.35 0.80
C PHE A 105 -6.71 11.27 0.98
N SER A 106 -6.22 10.53 1.98
CA SER A 106 -4.78 10.31 2.17
C SER A 106 -4.12 9.69 0.95
N GLN A 107 -4.75 8.70 0.30
CA GLN A 107 -4.22 8.11 -0.93
C GLN A 107 -4.11 9.13 -2.06
N TRP A 108 -5.08 10.03 -2.20
CA TRP A 108 -5.07 11.07 -3.24
C TRP A 108 -4.06 12.19 -2.95
N LEU A 109 -3.69 12.38 -1.68
CA LEU A 109 -2.68 13.35 -1.26
C LEU A 109 -1.24 12.83 -1.29
N LEU A 110 -1.02 11.55 -1.58
CA LEU A 110 0.33 11.03 -1.70
C LEU A 110 1.01 11.72 -2.89
N PRO A 111 2.12 12.45 -2.67
CA PRO A 111 2.78 13.19 -3.74
C PRO A 111 3.54 12.28 -4.73
N SER A 112 3.71 11.00 -4.38
CA SER A 112 4.43 10.02 -5.18
C SER A 112 3.66 8.70 -5.18
N GLU A 113 3.58 8.09 -6.36
CA GLU A 113 3.20 6.69 -6.49
C GLU A 113 4.41 5.80 -6.18
N GLY A 114 4.17 4.57 -5.75
CA GLY A 114 5.22 3.59 -5.49
C GLY A 114 5.85 3.10 -6.80
N GLY A 115 7.18 3.00 -6.82
CA GLY A 115 7.90 2.42 -7.95
C GLY A 115 7.55 0.93 -8.13
N HIS A 116 7.33 0.51 -9.37
CA HIS A 116 7.06 -0.89 -9.72
C HIS A 116 7.86 -1.29 -10.95
N LEU A 117 8.11 -2.60 -11.09
CA LEU A 117 8.79 -3.19 -12.22
C LEU A 117 7.80 -4.14 -12.91
N GLU A 118 7.22 -3.69 -14.01
CA GLU A 118 6.32 -4.49 -14.82
C GLU A 118 7.04 -5.02 -16.07
N CYS A 119 6.81 -6.29 -16.38
CA CYS A 119 7.36 -6.90 -17.59
C CYS A 119 6.27 -6.94 -18.66
N GLU A 120 6.60 -6.45 -19.85
CA GLU A 120 5.72 -6.62 -21.00
C GLU A 120 5.89 -8.02 -21.62
N GLY A 121 4.78 -8.71 -21.84
CA GLY A 121 4.74 -9.96 -22.61
C GLY A 121 5.27 -11.20 -21.86
N ILE A 122 6.36 -11.78 -22.37
CA ILE A 122 6.87 -13.12 -21.99
C ILE A 122 8.09 -13.02 -21.03
N GLU A 123 8.64 -11.82 -20.87
CA GLU A 123 9.77 -11.61 -19.98
C GLU A 123 9.36 -11.75 -18.52
N LYS A 124 10.28 -12.31 -17.72
CA LYS A 124 10.03 -12.59 -16.30
C LYS A 124 10.89 -11.66 -15.45
N THR A 125 10.30 -11.06 -14.43
CA THR A 125 10.90 -10.01 -13.60
C THR A 125 12.27 -10.39 -13.01
N TRP A 126 12.46 -11.66 -12.62
CA TRP A 126 13.72 -12.13 -12.05
C TRP A 126 14.89 -12.27 -13.04
N ARG A 127 14.66 -12.07 -14.34
CA ARG A 127 15.73 -12.07 -15.35
C ARG A 127 16.36 -10.69 -15.56
N ILE A 128 15.74 -9.64 -15.01
CA ILE A 128 16.19 -8.26 -15.16
C ILE A 128 17.45 -8.05 -14.32
N LYS A 129 18.52 -7.53 -14.94
CA LYS A 129 19.81 -7.28 -14.29
C LYS A 129 19.86 -5.86 -13.69
N GLN A 130 20.64 -5.68 -12.62
CA GLN A 130 20.86 -4.36 -12.00
C GLN A 130 21.40 -3.33 -13.00
N ASP A 131 22.31 -3.71 -13.89
CA ASP A 131 22.82 -2.82 -14.94
C ASP A 131 21.74 -2.30 -15.90
N SER A 132 20.68 -3.09 -16.12
CA SER A 132 19.54 -2.69 -16.95
C SER A 132 18.65 -1.72 -16.20
N ILE A 133 18.41 -1.97 -14.91
CA ILE A 133 17.62 -1.08 -14.03
C ILE A 133 18.29 0.29 -13.94
N ALA A 134 19.60 0.31 -13.69
CA ALA A 134 20.39 1.54 -13.54
C ALA A 134 20.34 2.49 -14.73
N ARG A 135 20.07 1.97 -15.93
CA ARG A 135 19.97 2.73 -17.19
C ARG A 135 18.59 3.33 -17.42
N GLU A 136 17.54 2.68 -16.89
CA GLU A 136 16.15 3.09 -17.10
C GLU A 136 15.67 4.05 -16.00
N VAL A 137 16.22 3.92 -14.78
CA VAL A 137 15.90 4.83 -13.68
C VAL A 137 16.52 6.22 -13.88
N ASP A 138 15.94 7.21 -13.22
CA ASP A 138 16.45 8.58 -13.23
C ASP A 138 17.87 8.68 -12.61
N ILE A 139 18.56 9.77 -12.93
CA ILE A 139 19.97 9.97 -12.54
C ILE A 139 20.14 10.00 -11.01
N LEU A 140 19.14 10.47 -10.25
CA LEU A 140 19.24 10.53 -8.78
C LEU A 140 19.07 9.13 -8.18
N SER A 141 18.12 8.35 -8.69
CA SER A 141 17.93 6.95 -8.28
C SER A 141 19.10 6.06 -8.71
N SER A 142 19.64 6.28 -9.92
CA SER A 142 20.83 5.56 -10.43
C SER A 142 22.05 5.80 -9.54
N ARG A 143 22.21 7.02 -9.01
CA ARG A 143 23.29 7.33 -8.06
C ARG A 143 23.20 6.54 -6.77
N ASN A 144 22.00 6.14 -6.32
CA ASN A 144 21.84 5.38 -5.07
C ASN A 144 22.31 3.92 -5.17
N GLN A 145 22.72 3.46 -6.36
CA GLN A 145 23.35 2.16 -6.52
C GLN A 145 24.85 2.25 -6.17
N TYR A 146 25.23 1.66 -5.05
CA TYR A 146 26.62 1.64 -4.60
C TYR A 146 27.10 0.20 -4.40
N ASP A 147 28.37 -0.04 -4.71
CA ASP A 147 29.07 -1.28 -4.38
C ASP A 147 30.21 -0.94 -3.40
N ILE A 148 30.15 -1.52 -2.20
CA ILE A 148 31.11 -1.28 -1.12
C ILE A 148 31.95 -2.54 -0.97
N VAL A 149 33.15 -2.51 -1.55
CA VAL A 149 34.06 -3.67 -1.57
C VAL A 149 35.00 -3.60 -0.36
N LEU A 150 34.74 -4.45 0.63
CA LEU A 150 35.56 -4.58 1.85
C LEU A 150 36.09 -6.03 1.99
N PRO A 151 37.24 -6.37 1.38
CA PRO A 151 37.67 -7.77 1.25
C PRO A 151 38.35 -8.34 2.51
N GLU A 152 38.89 -7.51 3.40
CA GLU A 152 39.88 -7.97 4.38
C GLU A 152 39.30 -8.46 5.71
N LEU A 153 38.17 -7.91 6.16
CA LEU A 153 37.69 -8.01 7.54
C LEU A 153 36.54 -9.01 7.75
N GLY A 154 36.40 -9.94 6.79
CA GLY A 154 35.43 -11.02 6.83
C GLY A 154 34.06 -10.62 6.27
N PRO A 155 33.03 -11.48 6.39
CA PRO A 155 31.69 -11.12 5.96
C PRO A 155 31.18 -9.93 6.77
N TYR A 156 30.51 -9.02 6.08
CA TYR A 156 29.94 -7.82 6.63
C TYR A 156 28.44 -7.97 6.84
N VAL A 157 27.97 -7.50 7.98
CA VAL A 157 26.56 -7.26 8.27
C VAL A 157 26.31 -5.77 8.22
N LEU A 158 25.07 -5.40 7.86
CA LEU A 158 24.69 -4.02 7.63
C LEU A 158 23.30 -3.77 8.20
N ASP A 159 23.11 -2.58 8.75
CA ASP A 159 21.83 -2.10 9.25
C ASP A 159 21.64 -0.62 8.88
N PHE A 160 20.39 -0.22 8.67
CA PHE A 160 20.03 1.13 8.27
C PHE A 160 19.12 1.79 9.31
N THR A 161 19.22 3.10 9.42
CA THR A 161 18.25 3.86 10.20
C THR A 161 16.86 3.80 9.56
N SER A 162 15.81 4.06 10.35
CA SER A 162 14.43 4.18 9.83
C SER A 162 14.30 5.20 8.69
N SER A 163 15.18 6.20 8.66
CA SER A 163 15.24 7.20 7.60
C SER A 163 16.05 6.75 6.37
N GLY A 164 16.89 5.72 6.49
CA GLY A 164 17.81 5.26 5.44
C GLY A 164 19.03 6.16 5.21
N HIS A 165 19.17 7.27 5.95
CA HIS A 165 20.28 8.21 5.78
C HIS A 165 21.63 7.66 6.25
N TYR A 166 21.63 6.86 7.31
CA TYR A 166 22.85 6.32 7.90
C TYR A 166 22.85 4.80 7.81
N MET A 167 24.00 4.25 7.47
CA MET A 167 24.25 2.82 7.41
C MET A 167 25.34 2.45 8.42
N ALA A 168 25.05 1.47 9.27
CA ALA A 168 26.02 0.83 10.14
C ALA A 168 26.50 -0.44 9.46
N VAL A 169 27.80 -0.66 9.48
CA VAL A 169 28.47 -1.78 8.82
C VAL A 169 29.38 -2.43 9.84
N ALA A 170 29.30 -3.75 9.99
CA ALA A 170 30.14 -4.51 10.89
C ALA A 170 30.76 -5.72 10.22
N GLY A 171 32.09 -5.80 10.23
CA GLY A 171 32.86 -6.94 9.78
C GLY A 171 33.05 -7.96 10.89
N ARG A 172 33.02 -9.25 10.55
CA ARG A 172 33.19 -10.34 11.52
C ARG A 172 34.50 -10.27 12.32
N LYS A 173 35.56 -9.67 11.77
CA LYS A 173 36.85 -9.46 12.45
C LYS A 173 36.88 -8.22 13.37
N GLY A 174 35.74 -7.58 13.62
CA GLY A 174 35.61 -6.47 14.57
C GLY A 174 35.70 -5.08 13.94
N HIS A 175 35.62 -4.97 12.63
CA HIS A 175 35.48 -3.67 11.96
C HIS A 175 34.07 -3.15 12.16
N LEU A 176 33.92 -1.91 12.63
CA LEU A 176 32.64 -1.23 12.77
C LEU A 176 32.76 0.12 12.09
N ALA A 177 31.82 0.43 11.22
CA ALA A 177 31.76 1.72 10.53
C ALA A 177 30.33 2.23 10.47
N VAL A 178 30.17 3.54 10.57
CA VAL A 178 28.92 4.25 10.33
C VAL A 178 29.15 5.24 9.20
N VAL A 179 28.36 5.11 8.14
CA VAL A 179 28.51 5.86 6.90
C VAL A 179 27.23 6.64 6.62
N ASP A 180 27.37 7.90 6.22
CA ASP A 180 26.30 8.71 5.64
C ASP A 180 26.06 8.28 4.19
N MET A 181 24.87 7.79 3.88
CA MET A 181 24.51 7.29 2.55
C MET A 181 24.22 8.39 1.54
N ILE A 182 23.88 9.61 1.98
CA ILE A 182 23.62 10.71 1.05
C ILE A 182 24.92 11.35 0.61
N ASN A 183 25.78 11.68 1.57
CA ASN A 183 27.04 12.34 1.29
C ASN A 183 28.18 11.35 1.00
N MET A 184 27.95 10.05 1.19
CA MET A 184 28.95 8.98 1.09
C MET A 184 30.18 9.25 1.97
N ASN A 185 29.95 9.82 3.15
CA ASN A 185 30.99 10.19 4.11
C ASN A 185 31.03 9.19 5.26
N LEU A 186 32.24 8.73 5.60
CA LEU A 186 32.47 7.94 6.80
C LEU A 186 32.40 8.84 8.03
N ILE A 187 31.43 8.60 8.91
CA ILE A 187 31.21 9.41 10.11
C ILE A 187 32.08 8.87 11.25
N LYS A 188 32.03 7.55 11.43
CA LYS A 188 32.77 6.87 12.48
C LYS A 188 33.28 5.54 11.98
N GLU A 189 34.48 5.21 12.43
CA GLU A 189 35.11 3.92 12.23
C GLU A 189 35.76 3.50 13.54
N LEU A 190 35.53 2.26 13.93
CA LEU A 190 36.03 1.66 15.15
C LEU A 190 36.49 0.25 14.85
N GLN A 191 37.73 -0.07 15.21
CA GLN A 191 38.22 -1.44 15.17
C GLN A 191 38.16 -2.05 16.57
N VAL A 192 37.25 -3.00 16.76
CA VAL A 192 37.16 -3.84 17.95
C VAL A 192 38.08 -5.04 17.74
N ARG A 193 38.80 -5.45 18.79
CA ARG A 193 39.71 -6.62 18.76
C ARG A 193 38.98 -7.95 19.01
N GLU A 194 37.66 -7.95 18.88
CA GLU A 194 36.78 -9.08 19.16
C GLU A 194 35.90 -9.35 17.94
N THR A 195 35.32 -10.55 17.88
CA THR A 195 34.41 -10.90 16.80
C THR A 195 33.06 -10.23 17.01
N VAL A 196 32.61 -9.46 16.01
CA VAL A 196 31.26 -8.90 15.96
C VAL A 196 30.36 -9.81 15.14
N ARG A 197 29.15 -10.06 15.64
CA ARG A 197 28.16 -10.93 14.99
C ARG A 197 27.05 -10.16 14.30
N ASP A 198 26.64 -9.05 14.91
CA ASP A 198 25.49 -8.27 14.47
C ASP A 198 25.66 -6.80 14.86
N VAL A 199 25.00 -5.91 14.13
CA VAL A 199 24.97 -4.47 14.40
C VAL A 199 23.56 -3.95 14.18
N VAL A 200 23.05 -3.17 15.12
CA VAL A 200 21.69 -2.63 15.06
C VAL A 200 21.69 -1.18 15.55
N PHE A 201 21.07 -0.29 14.78
CA PHE A 201 20.73 1.05 15.23
C PHE A 201 19.64 1.03 16.28
N LEU A 202 19.77 1.91 17.27
CA LEU A 202 18.72 2.13 18.25
C LEU A 202 17.73 3.19 17.73
N HIS A 203 17.06 3.86 18.65
CA HIS A 203 16.06 4.89 18.35
C HIS A 203 16.56 6.05 17.46
N ASN A 204 17.87 6.37 17.50
CA ASN A 204 18.47 7.51 16.79
C ASN A 204 19.80 7.12 16.12
N GLU A 205 20.28 7.93 15.17
CA GLU A 205 21.57 7.74 14.49
C GLU A 205 22.81 7.83 15.41
N MET A 206 22.64 8.38 16.61
CA MET A 206 23.73 8.62 17.56
C MET A 206 24.19 7.35 18.28
N PHE A 207 23.33 6.32 18.33
CA PHE A 207 23.57 5.11 19.10
C PHE A 207 23.33 3.88 18.25
N PHE A 208 24.32 2.99 18.24
CA PHE A 208 24.20 1.66 17.67
C PHE A 208 24.72 0.64 18.70
N ALA A 209 24.18 -0.57 18.64
CA ALA A 209 24.61 -1.70 19.43
C ALA A 209 25.34 -2.69 18.52
N ALA A 210 26.46 -3.23 18.99
CA ALA A 210 27.20 -4.29 18.30
C ALA A 210 27.22 -5.53 19.18
N ALA A 211 26.81 -6.67 18.64
CA ALA A 211 26.83 -7.95 19.33
C ALA A 211 28.26 -8.53 19.33
N GLN A 212 28.98 -8.32 20.42
CA GLN A 212 30.34 -8.81 20.63
C GLN A 212 30.36 -10.14 21.36
N LYS A 213 31.38 -10.96 21.07
CA LYS A 213 31.66 -12.18 21.82
C LYS A 213 32.69 -11.86 22.91
N LYS A 214 32.28 -11.94 24.16
CA LYS A 214 33.17 -11.97 25.33
C LYS A 214 34.15 -13.14 25.29
#